data_AF-A0A8T3LW73-F1
#
_entry.id   AF-A0A8T3LW73-F1
#
_cell.length_a   1.000
_cell.length_b   1.000
_cell.length_c   1.000
_cell.angle_alpha   90.00
_cell.angle_beta   90.00
_cell.angle_gamma   90.00
#
_symmetry.space_group_name_H-M   'P 1'
#
loop_
_entity.id
_entity.type
_entity.pdbx_description
1 polymer ?
#
loop_
_entity_poly.entity_id
_entity_poly.type
_entity_poly.pdbx_seq_one_letter_code
_entity_poly.pdbx_strand_id
1 'polypeptide(L)'
;MFRPRRSLTPAPHPHARALSDAFRRAESIGPIRPAVVGLAAGLIAAYATDGLLAGFLVTPLRQVASAGAFVAVMAPLWLLVQPANVRRAHDVMTWLNGWETERWQDEMGQRLTALPRATPAMVDALPDTMGLRPLRVELLAANGRVDEARERLAMLPADTPWQRFERAALAEWIAWWADEPGDQGDMRRAAEEVEHEERRLAAHAMVAAAEARRAATSGGDAIGPLSAVRDELGDRPRRYAFGYSAGVLTTVTLMGLVASVAITVASGFIR
;
A
#
# COMPACT_ATOMS: atom_id res chain seq x y z
N MET A 1 25.20 -30.04 -12.85
CA MET A 1 24.86 -29.81 -11.44
C MET A 1 24.11 -28.48 -11.36
N PHE A 2 22.77 -28.49 -11.40
CA PHE A 2 21.95 -27.28 -11.34
C PHE A 2 21.81 -26.83 -9.89
N ARG A 3 22.44 -25.71 -9.50
CA ARG A 3 22.11 -25.05 -8.24
C ARG A 3 20.73 -24.40 -8.40
N PRO A 4 19.75 -24.70 -7.53
CA PRO A 4 18.47 -24.02 -7.57
C PRO A 4 18.71 -22.52 -7.35
N ARG A 5 18.17 -21.68 -8.25
CA ARG A 5 18.12 -20.23 -8.06
C ARG A 5 17.34 -19.98 -6.76
N ARG A 6 18.03 -19.57 -5.69
CA ARG A 6 17.39 -18.99 -4.51
C ARG A 6 16.46 -17.89 -5.00
N SER A 7 15.19 -17.94 -4.60
CA SER A 7 14.24 -16.86 -4.83
C SER A 7 14.87 -15.57 -4.30
N LEU A 8 15.14 -14.61 -5.19
CA LEU A 8 15.82 -13.35 -4.88
C LEU A 8 14.94 -12.37 -4.10
N THR A 9 13.76 -12.79 -3.64
CA THR A 9 12.87 -11.95 -2.86
C THR A 9 13.15 -12.15 -1.38
N PRO A 10 13.76 -11.17 -0.68
CA PRO A 10 13.92 -11.27 0.76
C PRO A 10 12.55 -11.46 1.42
N ALA A 11 12.51 -12.29 2.46
CA ALA A 11 11.29 -12.48 3.23
C ALA A 11 10.84 -11.12 3.80
N PRO A 12 9.54 -10.81 3.77
CA PRO A 12 9.05 -9.54 4.31
C PRO A 12 9.36 -9.43 5.80
N HIS A 13 9.80 -8.24 6.22
CA HIS A 13 10.14 -7.95 7.62
C HIS A 13 8.97 -8.32 8.56
N PRO A 14 9.23 -8.86 9.76
CA PRO A 14 8.18 -9.25 10.71
C PRO A 14 7.13 -8.15 10.94
N HIS A 15 7.55 -6.89 11.03
CA HIS A 15 6.63 -5.77 11.28
C HIS A 15 5.70 -5.48 10.10
N ALA A 16 6.22 -5.53 8.87
CA ALA A 16 5.42 -5.39 7.66
C ALA A 16 4.41 -6.55 7.52
N ARG A 17 4.80 -7.76 7.94
CA ARG A 17 3.89 -8.91 8.02
C ARG A 17 2.80 -8.70 9.07
N ALA A 18 3.14 -8.25 10.28
CA ALA A 18 2.18 -7.99 11.34
C ALA A 18 1.10 -6.99 10.91
N LEU A 19 1.50 -5.90 10.25
CA LEU A 19 0.57 -4.92 9.69
C LEU A 19 -0.34 -5.53 8.60
N SER A 20 0.26 -6.24 7.64
CA SER A 20 -0.50 -6.90 6.57
C SER A 20 -1.52 -7.90 7.13
N ASP A 21 -1.14 -8.66 8.16
CA ASP A 21 -2.02 -9.63 8.79
C ASP A 21 -3.10 -8.99 9.64
N ALA A 22 -2.81 -7.85 10.29
CA ALA A 22 -3.83 -7.07 11.00
C ALA A 22 -4.93 -6.56 10.05
N PHE A 23 -4.54 -6.02 8.89
CA PHE A 23 -5.49 -5.63 7.84
C PHE A 23 -6.30 -6.81 7.31
N ARG A 24 -5.65 -7.95 7.03
CA ARG A 24 -6.35 -9.18 6.58
C ARG A 24 -7.34 -9.70 7.62
N ARG A 25 -7.01 -9.61 8.92
CA ARG A 25 -7.94 -9.99 10.00
C ARG A 25 -9.14 -9.07 10.02
N ALA A 26 -8.92 -7.76 9.92
CA ALA A 26 -10.02 -6.79 9.94
C ALA A 26 -10.90 -6.85 8.67
N GLU A 27 -10.35 -7.26 7.53
CA GLU A 27 -11.12 -7.49 6.30
C GLU A 27 -12.11 -8.66 6.40
N SER A 28 -11.86 -9.64 7.28
CA SER A 28 -12.67 -10.85 7.33
C SER A 28 -14.07 -10.59 7.90
N ILE A 29 -15.10 -11.05 7.19
CA ILE A 29 -16.49 -11.04 7.66
C ILE A 29 -16.84 -12.49 8.02
N GLY A 30 -16.65 -12.86 9.29
CA GLY A 30 -16.77 -14.24 9.72
C GLY A 30 -15.76 -15.16 9.01
N PRO A 31 -16.14 -16.33 8.49
CA PRO A 31 -15.21 -17.25 7.84
C PRO A 31 -14.83 -16.83 6.40
N ILE A 32 -15.53 -15.87 5.81
CA ILE A 32 -15.39 -15.51 4.39
C ILE A 32 -14.63 -14.19 4.26
N ARG A 33 -13.57 -14.20 3.43
CA ARG A 33 -12.81 -13.00 3.10
C ARG A 33 -13.46 -12.28 1.90
N PRO A 34 -13.63 -10.94 1.93
CA PRO A 34 -14.13 -10.17 0.78
C PRO A 34 -13.36 -10.47 -0.52
N ALA A 35 -12.05 -10.68 -0.42
CA ALA A 35 -11.22 -11.05 -1.57
C ALA A 35 -11.64 -12.40 -2.20
N VAL A 36 -12.11 -13.35 -1.40
CA VAL A 36 -12.62 -14.64 -1.91
C VAL A 36 -13.93 -14.44 -2.65
N VAL A 37 -14.83 -13.58 -2.13
CA VAL A 37 -16.09 -13.25 -2.78
C VAL A 37 -15.84 -12.55 -4.12
N GLY A 38 -14.98 -11.53 -4.14
CA GLY A 38 -14.58 -10.84 -5.36
C GLY A 38 -13.93 -11.79 -6.39
N LEU A 39 -12.99 -12.63 -5.93
CA LEU A 39 -12.30 -13.61 -6.79
C LEU A 39 -13.29 -14.61 -7.41
N ALA A 40 -14.18 -15.20 -6.60
CA ALA A 40 -15.16 -16.17 -7.08
C ALA A 40 -16.10 -15.55 -8.13
N ALA A 41 -16.64 -14.36 -7.86
CA ALA A 41 -17.50 -13.67 -8.81
C ALA A 41 -16.76 -13.27 -10.10
N GLY A 42 -15.50 -12.83 -9.99
CA GLY A 42 -14.65 -12.55 -11.15
C GLY A 42 -14.42 -13.79 -12.01
N LEU A 43 -14.12 -14.94 -11.40
CA LEU A 43 -13.93 -16.22 -12.11
C LEU A 43 -15.21 -16.65 -12.84
N ILE A 44 -16.37 -16.52 -12.19
CA ILE A 44 -17.68 -16.82 -12.79
C ILE A 44 -17.92 -15.91 -14.00
N ALA A 45 -17.63 -14.61 -13.88
CA ALA A 45 -17.78 -13.65 -14.97
C ALA A 45 -16.87 -14.00 -16.16
N ALA A 46 -15.59 -14.28 -15.89
CA ALA A 46 -14.63 -14.69 -16.91
C ALA A 46 -15.07 -15.97 -17.65
N TYR A 47 -15.52 -16.98 -16.91
CA TYR A 47 -16.01 -18.24 -17.47
C TYR A 47 -17.24 -18.03 -18.36
N ALA A 48 -18.23 -17.25 -17.88
CA ALA A 48 -19.42 -16.92 -18.66
C ALA A 48 -19.08 -16.16 -19.94
N THR A 49 -18.17 -15.17 -19.86
CA THR A 49 -17.68 -14.42 -21.03
C THR A 49 -16.96 -15.31 -22.03
N ASP A 50 -16.08 -16.21 -21.59
CA ASP A 50 -15.37 -17.15 -22.45
C ASP A 50 -16.38 -18.06 -23.20
N GLY A 51 -17.35 -18.62 -22.48
CA GLY A 51 -18.40 -19.46 -23.06
C GLY A 51 -19.25 -18.74 -24.12
N LEU A 52 -19.70 -17.52 -23.82
CA LEU A 52 -20.51 -16.70 -24.72
C LEU A 52 -19.77 -16.30 -26.00
N LEU A 53 -18.46 -16.07 -25.92
CA LEU A 53 -17.64 -15.58 -27.04
C LEU A 53 -16.96 -16.71 -27.83
N ALA A 54 -17.08 -17.97 -27.39
CA ALA A 54 -16.37 -19.11 -27.99
C ALA A 54 -16.68 -19.35 -29.48
N GLY A 55 -17.85 -18.94 -29.96
CA GLY A 55 -18.26 -19.05 -31.37
C GLY A 55 -18.03 -17.79 -32.22
N PHE A 56 -17.62 -16.67 -31.60
CA PHE A 56 -17.56 -15.36 -32.26
C PHE A 56 -16.15 -14.79 -32.37
N LEU A 57 -15.27 -15.10 -31.40
CA LEU A 57 -13.93 -14.54 -31.32
C LEU A 57 -12.86 -15.62 -31.39
N VAL A 58 -11.73 -15.28 -32.01
CA VAL A 58 -10.50 -16.06 -31.90
C VAL A 58 -9.98 -16.06 -30.46
N THR A 59 -9.27 -17.13 -30.07
CA THR A 59 -8.82 -17.38 -28.70
C THR A 59 -8.14 -16.18 -28.01
N PRO A 60 -7.21 -15.43 -28.66
CA PRO A 60 -6.54 -14.32 -27.99
C PRO A 60 -7.51 -13.18 -27.59
N LEU A 61 -8.44 -12.82 -28.48
CA LEU A 61 -9.42 -11.75 -28.21
C LEU A 61 -10.40 -12.17 -27.10
N ARG A 62 -10.79 -13.45 -27.11
CA ARG A 62 -11.63 -14.04 -26.07
C ARG A 62 -10.97 -14.02 -24.69
N GLN A 63 -9.66 -14.30 -24.64
CA GLN A 63 -8.90 -14.25 -23.39
C GLN A 63 -8.82 -12.83 -22.82
N VAL A 64 -8.60 -11.83 -23.68
CA VAL A 64 -8.60 -10.41 -23.29
C VAL A 64 -9.97 -9.99 -22.78
N ALA A 65 -11.06 -10.36 -23.48
CA ALA A 65 -12.42 -10.06 -23.03
C ALA A 65 -12.75 -10.69 -21.68
N SER A 66 -12.37 -11.96 -21.48
CA SER A 66 -12.62 -12.70 -20.23
C SER A 66 -11.80 -12.14 -19.06
N ALA A 67 -10.54 -11.73 -19.31
CA ALA A 67 -9.74 -11.02 -18.31
C ALA A 67 -10.34 -9.65 -17.98
N GLY A 68 -10.87 -8.93 -18.97
CA GLY A 68 -11.60 -7.68 -18.76
C GLY A 68 -12.83 -7.86 -17.87
N ALA A 69 -13.66 -8.87 -18.16
CA ALA A 69 -14.83 -9.21 -17.35
C ALA A 69 -14.47 -9.61 -15.92
N PHE A 70 -13.40 -10.41 -15.75
CA PHE A 70 -12.86 -10.76 -14.44
C PHE A 70 -12.56 -9.51 -13.60
N VAL A 71 -11.77 -8.59 -14.14
CA VAL A 71 -11.34 -7.35 -13.45
C VAL A 71 -12.57 -6.49 -13.13
N ALA A 72 -13.47 -6.33 -14.11
CA ALA A 72 -14.65 -5.49 -14.00
C ALA A 72 -15.65 -5.97 -12.92
N VAL A 73 -15.65 -7.26 -12.59
CA VAL A 73 -16.52 -7.82 -11.54
C VAL A 73 -15.78 -7.96 -10.20
N MET A 74 -14.56 -8.49 -10.22
CA MET A 74 -13.79 -8.73 -9.00
C MET A 74 -13.55 -7.44 -8.21
N ALA A 75 -13.06 -6.39 -8.86
CA ALA A 75 -12.63 -5.18 -8.16
C ALA A 75 -13.81 -4.44 -7.47
N PRO A 76 -14.95 -4.16 -8.15
CA PRO A 76 -16.08 -3.54 -7.49
C PRO A 76 -16.68 -4.40 -6.38
N LEU A 77 -16.82 -5.72 -6.60
CA LEU A 77 -17.43 -6.58 -5.59
C LEU A 77 -16.54 -6.74 -4.35
N TRP A 78 -15.22 -6.83 -4.54
CA TRP A 78 -14.26 -6.81 -3.43
C TRP A 78 -14.42 -5.54 -2.58
N LEU A 79 -14.50 -4.37 -3.21
CA LEU A 79 -14.70 -3.09 -2.52
C LEU A 79 -16.06 -3.02 -1.81
N LEU A 80 -17.14 -3.48 -2.46
CA LEU A 80 -18.49 -3.44 -1.90
C LEU A 80 -18.63 -4.32 -0.65
N VAL A 81 -17.97 -5.48 -0.64
CA VAL A 81 -18.08 -6.46 0.44
C VAL A 81 -17.15 -6.12 1.62
N GLN A 82 -16.20 -5.19 1.49
CA GLN A 82 -15.34 -4.80 2.61
C GLN A 82 -16.13 -4.13 3.75
N PRO A 83 -15.76 -4.38 5.03
CA PRO A 83 -16.28 -3.62 6.17
C PRO A 83 -16.06 -2.11 6.00
N ALA A 84 -17.01 -1.29 6.46
CA ALA A 84 -16.98 0.15 6.26
C ALA A 84 -15.74 0.81 6.88
N ASN A 85 -15.32 0.38 8.08
CA ASN A 85 -14.11 0.84 8.75
C ASN A 85 -12.84 0.51 7.96
N VAL A 86 -12.76 -0.67 7.34
CA VAL A 86 -11.62 -1.07 6.50
C VAL A 86 -11.55 -0.20 5.25
N ARG A 87 -12.67 0.04 4.57
CA ARG A 87 -12.70 0.96 3.42
C ARG A 87 -12.23 2.37 3.82
N ARG A 88 -12.72 2.87 4.96
CA ARG A 88 -12.31 4.19 5.49
C ARG A 88 -10.80 4.24 5.74
N ALA A 89 -10.22 3.21 6.35
CA ALA A 89 -8.78 3.13 6.55
C ALA A 89 -7.99 3.03 5.23
N HIS A 90 -8.50 2.28 4.26
CA HIS A 90 -7.89 2.16 2.94
C HIS A 90 -7.90 3.50 2.18
N ASP A 91 -8.97 4.28 2.28
CA ASP A 91 -9.05 5.63 1.73
C ASP A 91 -7.98 6.55 2.33
N VAL A 92 -7.76 6.49 3.66
CA VAL A 92 -6.71 7.28 4.34
C VAL A 92 -5.32 6.90 3.83
N MET A 93 -5.02 5.59 3.76
CA MET A 93 -3.73 5.11 3.24
C MET A 93 -3.55 5.45 1.75
N THR A 94 -4.62 5.38 0.95
CA THR A 94 -4.59 5.74 -0.48
C THR A 94 -4.26 7.21 -0.65
N TRP A 95 -4.89 8.07 0.14
CA TRP A 95 -4.63 9.50 0.12
C TRP A 95 -3.20 9.81 0.59
N LEU A 96 -2.77 9.24 1.73
CA LEU A 96 -1.43 9.49 2.28
C LEU A 96 -0.32 9.07 1.31
N ASN A 97 -0.41 7.86 0.75
CA ASN A 97 0.54 7.36 -0.24
C ASN A 97 0.58 8.26 -1.49
N GLY A 98 -0.58 8.73 -1.94
CA GLY A 98 -0.69 9.63 -3.07
C GLY A 98 -0.07 11.00 -2.82
N TRP A 99 -0.36 11.58 -1.66
CA TRP A 99 0.19 12.86 -1.21
C TRP A 99 1.71 12.80 -1.04
N GLU A 100 2.25 11.76 -0.40
CA GLU A 100 3.70 11.57 -0.27
C GLU A 100 4.37 11.36 -1.63
N THR A 101 3.74 10.58 -2.51
CA THR A 101 4.26 10.35 -3.87
C THR A 101 4.32 11.65 -4.65
N GLU A 102 3.27 12.48 -4.64
CA GLU A 102 3.29 13.79 -5.31
C GLU A 102 4.37 14.70 -4.72
N ARG A 103 4.44 14.80 -3.38
CA ARG A 103 5.49 15.59 -2.70
C ARG A 103 6.90 15.19 -3.14
N TRP A 104 7.16 13.89 -3.28
CA TRP A 104 8.45 13.38 -3.75
C TRP A 104 8.69 13.61 -5.23
N GLN A 105 7.65 13.57 -6.06
CA GLN A 105 7.78 13.88 -7.48
C GLN A 105 8.12 15.36 -7.70
N ASP A 106 7.51 16.25 -6.92
CA ASP A 106 7.79 17.68 -6.97
C ASP A 106 9.26 17.98 -6.60
N GLU A 107 9.78 17.31 -5.56
CA GLU A 107 11.17 17.46 -5.10
C GLU A 107 12.19 16.83 -6.06
N MET A 108 11.87 15.69 -6.69
CA MET A 108 12.77 15.02 -7.63
C MET A 108 12.73 15.60 -9.05
N GLY A 109 11.68 16.34 -9.41
CA GLY A 109 11.42 16.75 -10.80
C GLY A 109 11.16 15.58 -11.75
N GLN A 110 10.98 14.37 -11.23
CA GLN A 110 10.71 13.16 -12.01
C GLN A 110 9.75 12.23 -11.28
N ARG A 111 8.99 11.44 -12.05
CA ARG A 111 8.11 10.42 -11.48
C ARG A 111 8.91 9.30 -10.85
N LEU A 112 8.74 9.10 -9.54
CA LEU A 112 9.08 7.84 -8.90
C LEU A 112 8.22 6.74 -9.52
N THR A 113 8.81 5.89 -10.36
CA THR A 113 8.15 4.67 -10.84
C THR A 113 8.00 3.73 -9.66
N ALA A 114 6.83 3.81 -9.00
CA ALA A 114 6.29 2.96 -7.95
C ALA A 114 7.38 2.35 -7.06
N LEU A 115 7.86 3.09 -6.03
CA LEU A 115 8.86 2.70 -5.02
C LEU A 115 8.97 1.16 -4.88
N PRO A 116 9.77 0.49 -5.72
CA PRO A 116 9.85 -0.96 -5.69
C PRO A 116 10.69 -1.24 -4.46
N ARG A 117 10.11 -1.90 -3.44
CA ARG A 117 10.78 -2.38 -2.20
C ARG A 117 12.20 -1.85 -2.09
N ALA A 118 12.37 -0.65 -1.51
CA ALA A 118 13.59 0.13 -1.63
C ALA A 118 14.84 -0.73 -1.56
N THR A 119 15.43 -1.02 -2.73
CA THR A 119 16.62 -1.87 -2.76
C THR A 119 17.75 -1.09 -2.11
N PRO A 120 18.73 -1.74 -1.46
CA PRO A 120 19.88 -1.04 -0.91
C PRO A 120 20.53 -0.10 -1.94
N ALA A 121 20.63 -0.55 -3.20
CA ALA A 121 21.13 0.25 -4.32
C ALA A 121 20.30 1.51 -4.60
N MET A 122 18.97 1.47 -4.43
CA MET A 122 18.12 2.64 -4.59
C MET A 122 18.37 3.67 -3.50
N VAL A 123 18.58 3.22 -2.25
CA VAL A 123 18.89 4.12 -1.11
C VAL A 123 20.21 4.85 -1.35
N ASP A 124 21.21 4.12 -1.81
CA ASP A 124 22.54 4.67 -2.09
C ASP A 124 22.54 5.62 -3.31
N ALA A 125 21.59 5.43 -4.25
CA ALA A 125 21.44 6.25 -5.45
C ALA A 125 20.58 7.51 -5.26
N LEU A 126 19.89 7.67 -4.11
CA LEU A 126 19.09 8.87 -3.87
C LEU A 126 20.00 10.11 -3.82
N PRO A 127 19.65 11.22 -4.50
CA PRO A 127 20.38 12.48 -4.35
C PRO A 127 20.36 13.00 -2.90
N ASP A 128 21.45 13.63 -2.47
CA ASP A 128 21.51 14.30 -1.15
C ASP A 128 20.98 15.75 -1.24
N THR A 129 19.69 15.88 -1.56
CA THR A 129 19.00 17.17 -1.59
C THR A 129 18.14 17.34 -0.35
N MET A 130 17.90 18.59 0.08
CA MET A 130 17.13 18.89 1.29
C MET A 130 15.77 18.19 1.33
N GLY A 131 15.05 18.17 0.20
CA GLY A 131 13.74 17.53 0.09
C GLY A 131 13.76 15.99 0.18
N LEU A 132 14.88 15.33 -0.14
CA LEU A 132 14.99 13.86 -0.17
C LEU A 132 15.67 13.24 1.04
N ARG A 133 16.29 14.07 1.91
CA ARG A 133 16.88 13.58 3.16
C ARG A 133 15.88 12.83 4.05
N PRO A 134 14.62 13.28 4.22
CA PRO A 134 13.61 12.53 4.97
C PRO A 134 13.32 11.15 4.36
N LEU A 135 13.12 11.08 3.04
CA LEU A 135 12.90 9.82 2.32
C LEU A 135 14.08 8.86 2.51
N ARG A 136 15.33 9.36 2.43
CA ARG A 136 16.51 8.52 2.66
C ARG A 136 16.50 7.92 4.07
N VAL A 137 16.14 8.69 5.11
CA VAL A 137 16.03 8.18 6.49
C VAL A 137 15.00 7.06 6.59
N GLU A 138 13.82 7.25 6.00
CA GLU A 138 12.75 6.25 5.98
C GLU A 138 13.20 4.94 5.33
N LEU A 139 13.86 5.03 4.16
CA LEU A 139 14.32 3.87 3.43
C LEU A 139 15.49 3.15 4.10
N LEU A 140 16.39 3.88 4.77
CA LEU A 140 17.47 3.28 5.56
C LEU A 140 16.89 2.41 6.69
N ALA A 141 15.92 2.95 7.44
CA ALA A 141 15.24 2.22 8.51
C ALA A 141 14.51 0.97 7.98
N ALA A 142 13.77 1.10 6.88
CA ALA A 142 13.06 -0.02 6.25
C ALA A 142 13.99 -1.12 5.70
N ASN A 143 15.25 -0.79 5.41
CA ASN A 143 16.30 -1.73 5.01
C ASN A 143 17.10 -2.30 6.18
N GLY A 144 16.72 -1.99 7.42
CA GLY A 144 17.43 -2.45 8.62
C GLY A 144 18.73 -1.69 8.92
N ARG A 145 19.05 -0.60 8.19
CA ARG A 145 20.19 0.30 8.47
C ARG A 145 19.79 1.32 9.54
N VAL A 146 19.36 0.83 10.71
CA VAL A 146 18.74 1.63 11.78
C VAL A 146 19.70 2.69 12.33
N ASP A 147 20.95 2.33 12.61
CA ASP A 147 21.92 3.28 13.19
C ASP A 147 22.24 4.43 12.24
N GLU A 148 22.44 4.14 10.95
CA GLU A 148 22.64 5.18 9.95
C GLU A 148 21.37 6.05 9.78
N ALA A 149 20.18 5.46 9.85
CA ALA A 149 18.94 6.23 9.83
C ALA A 149 18.88 7.24 10.99
N ARG A 150 19.33 6.86 12.20
CA ARG A 150 19.42 7.76 13.37
C ARG A 150 20.43 8.87 13.15
N GLU A 151 21.62 8.55 12.62
CA GLU A 151 22.63 9.56 12.29
C GLU A 151 22.10 10.58 11.29
N ARG A 152 21.40 10.13 10.24
CA ARG A 152 20.78 11.03 9.25
C ARG A 152 19.64 11.85 9.85
N LEU A 153 18.81 11.26 10.70
CA LEU A 153 17.73 11.95 11.40
C LEU A 153 18.25 13.10 12.26
N ALA A 154 19.40 12.92 12.93
CA ALA A 154 20.01 13.96 13.75
C ALA A 154 20.44 15.20 12.95
N MET A 155 20.68 15.05 11.64
CA MET A 155 21.08 16.12 10.73
C MET A 155 19.91 16.79 10.01
N LEU A 156 18.67 16.31 10.19
CA LEU A 156 17.50 16.92 9.57
C LEU A 156 17.19 18.30 10.20
N PRO A 157 16.77 19.29 9.39
CA PRO A 157 16.36 20.60 9.89
C PRO A 157 15.13 20.50 10.79
N ALA A 158 14.92 21.48 11.67
CA ALA A 158 13.78 21.57 12.59
C ALA A 158 13.24 23.00 12.74
N ASP A 159 13.53 23.86 11.77
CA ASP A 159 13.27 25.30 11.86
C ASP A 159 11.77 25.61 11.73
N THR A 160 11.03 24.79 10.99
CA THR A 160 9.58 24.94 10.77
C THR A 160 8.76 23.89 11.53
N PRO A 161 7.47 24.17 11.84
CA PRO A 161 6.58 23.18 12.47
C PRO A 161 6.52 21.86 11.69
N TRP A 162 6.44 21.93 10.36
CA TRP A 162 6.45 20.75 9.49
C TRP A 162 7.73 19.93 9.63
N GLN A 163 8.90 20.58 9.66
CA GLN A 163 10.18 19.89 9.82
C GLN A 163 10.30 19.22 11.20
N ARG A 164 9.79 19.86 12.26
CA ARG A 164 9.73 19.23 13.60
C ARG A 164 8.84 17.99 13.60
N PHE A 165 7.66 18.09 13.00
CA PHE A 165 6.75 16.96 12.84
C PHE A 165 7.40 15.82 12.01
N GLU A 166 8.02 16.13 10.88
CA GLU A 166 8.66 15.13 10.02
C GLU A 166 9.80 14.40 10.75
N ARG A 167 10.59 15.11 11.54
CA ARG A 167 11.60 14.49 12.41
C ARG A 167 10.99 13.57 13.46
N ALA A 168 9.93 13.98 14.14
CA ALA A 168 9.26 13.15 15.14
C ALA A 168 8.62 11.90 14.49
N ALA A 169 8.01 12.05 13.31
CA ALA A 169 7.44 10.95 12.53
C ALA A 169 8.50 9.93 12.10
N LEU A 170 9.67 10.40 11.65
CA LEU A 170 10.80 9.54 11.29
C LEU A 170 11.44 8.88 12.51
N ALA A 171 11.53 9.57 13.65
CA ALA A 171 12.00 8.99 14.90
C ALA A 171 11.12 7.80 15.31
N GLU A 172 9.80 7.95 15.25
CA GLU A 172 8.87 6.85 15.49
C GLU A 172 9.00 5.75 14.42
N TRP A 173 9.14 6.10 13.14
CA TRP A 173 9.37 5.09 12.11
C TRP A 173 10.60 4.22 12.40
N ILE A 174 11.73 4.85 12.75
CA ILE A 174 12.96 4.17 13.13
C ILE A 174 12.73 3.28 14.37
N ALA A 175 12.13 3.82 15.42
CA ALA A 175 11.85 3.08 16.65
C ALA A 175 10.98 1.86 16.38
N TRP A 176 9.96 1.99 15.53
CA TRP A 176 9.12 0.86 15.14
C TRP A 176 9.91 -0.19 14.37
N TRP A 177 10.78 0.17 13.43
CA TRP A 177 11.64 -0.81 12.73
C TRP A 177 12.66 -1.48 13.65
N ALA A 178 13.13 -0.76 14.67
CA ALA A 178 14.05 -1.25 15.70
C ALA A 178 13.38 -2.08 16.82
N ASP A 179 12.05 -2.22 16.80
CA ASP A 179 11.25 -2.84 17.87
C ASP A 179 11.40 -2.13 19.23
N GLU A 180 11.57 -0.81 19.20
CA GLU A 180 11.70 0.06 20.37
C GLU A 180 10.37 0.76 20.68
N PRO A 181 10.07 1.17 21.93
CA PRO A 181 8.77 1.74 22.31
C PRO A 181 8.30 2.98 21.51
N GLY A 182 9.21 3.77 20.95
CA GLY A 182 8.90 5.02 20.23
C GLY A 182 8.32 6.12 21.14
N ASP A 183 8.28 7.37 20.65
CA ASP A 183 7.62 8.49 21.32
C ASP A 183 6.49 9.06 20.44
N GLN A 184 5.34 8.39 20.46
CA GLN A 184 4.15 8.88 19.76
C GLN A 184 3.59 10.18 20.38
N GLY A 185 3.91 10.46 21.65
CA GLY A 185 3.46 11.68 22.32
C GLY A 185 4.12 12.92 21.71
N ASP A 186 5.41 12.84 21.39
CA ASP A 186 6.14 13.89 20.68
C ASP A 186 5.61 14.09 19.26
N MET A 187 5.41 12.99 18.52
CA MET A 187 4.84 13.04 17.17
C MET A 187 3.45 13.70 17.14
N ARG A 188 2.57 13.37 18.10
CA ARG A 188 1.25 14.00 18.22
C ARG A 188 1.36 15.49 18.53
N ARG A 189 2.17 15.88 19.51
CA ARG A 189 2.35 17.30 19.85
C ARG A 189 2.87 18.11 18.67
N ALA A 190 3.85 17.58 17.93
CA ALA A 190 4.39 18.24 16.76
C ALA A 190 3.37 18.34 15.60
N ALA A 191 2.45 17.38 15.48
CA ALA A 191 1.38 17.42 14.47
C ALA A 191 0.42 18.60 14.70
N GLU A 192 0.10 18.91 15.97
CA GLU A 192 -0.77 20.03 16.35
C GLU A 192 -0.17 21.41 16.03
N GLU A 193 1.16 21.51 15.92
CA GLU A 193 1.85 22.75 15.53
C GLU A 193 1.79 23.02 14.02
N VAL A 194 1.35 22.06 13.20
CA VAL A 194 1.33 22.20 11.74
C VAL A 194 0.12 23.04 11.31
N GLU A 195 0.38 24.28 10.89
CA GLU A 195 -0.67 25.24 10.55
C GLU A 195 -1.28 25.04 9.15
N HIS A 196 -0.46 24.70 8.15
CA HIS A 196 -0.92 24.61 6.76
C HIS A 196 -1.90 23.44 6.58
N GLU A 197 -3.13 23.72 6.15
CA GLU A 197 -4.27 22.77 6.17
C GLU A 197 -3.92 21.38 5.61
N GLU A 198 -3.36 21.32 4.41
CA GLU A 198 -3.03 20.04 3.77
C GLU A 198 -1.92 19.26 4.50
N ARG A 199 -0.93 19.97 5.06
CA ARG A 199 0.13 19.37 5.86
C ARG A 199 -0.38 18.93 7.23
N ARG A 200 -1.32 19.66 7.82
CA ARG A 200 -1.99 19.29 9.07
C ARG A 200 -2.78 17.98 8.90
N LEU A 201 -3.55 17.88 7.81
CA LEU A 201 -4.23 16.63 7.46
C LEU A 201 -3.25 15.47 7.23
N ALA A 202 -2.11 15.75 6.58
CA ALA A 202 -1.08 14.73 6.36
C ALA A 202 -0.46 14.27 7.68
N ALA A 203 -0.18 15.22 8.58
CA ALA A 203 0.36 14.93 9.90
C ALA A 203 -0.60 14.06 10.72
N HIS A 204 -1.89 14.38 10.74
CA HIS A 204 -2.92 13.58 11.42
C HIS A 204 -3.01 12.16 10.85
N ALA A 205 -3.01 12.01 9.52
CA ALA A 205 -3.03 10.70 8.87
C ALA A 205 -1.76 9.88 9.17
N MET A 206 -0.59 10.52 9.20
CA MET A 206 0.68 9.88 9.55
C MET A 206 0.72 9.44 11.02
N VAL A 207 0.16 10.23 11.95
CA VAL A 207 -0.02 9.84 13.36
C VAL A 207 -0.91 8.59 13.45
N ALA A 208 -2.08 8.62 12.81
CA ALA A 208 -2.97 7.46 12.77
C ALA A 208 -2.31 6.22 12.16
N ALA A 209 -1.47 6.39 11.13
CA ALA A 209 -0.69 5.30 10.55
C ALA A 209 0.37 4.75 11.53
N ALA A 210 1.01 5.60 12.34
CA ALA A 210 1.94 5.16 13.38
C ALA A 210 1.21 4.38 14.49
N GLU A 211 0.06 4.85 14.93
CA GLU A 211 -0.80 4.16 15.90
C GLU A 211 -1.27 2.80 15.37
N ALA A 212 -1.72 2.75 14.10
CA ALA A 212 -2.08 1.52 13.43
C ALA A 212 -0.92 0.51 13.36
N ARG A 213 0.31 0.97 13.08
CA ARG A 213 1.52 0.12 13.07
C ARG A 213 1.80 -0.50 14.42
N ARG A 214 1.72 0.29 15.51
CA ARG A 214 1.91 -0.21 16.88
C ARG A 214 0.80 -1.14 17.32
N ALA A 215 -0.44 -0.81 17.00
CA ALA A 215 -1.57 -1.71 17.26
C ALA A 215 -1.38 -3.04 16.52
N ALA A 216 -0.95 -3.02 15.26
CA ALA A 216 -0.72 -4.24 14.49
C ALA A 216 0.37 -5.16 15.10
N THR A 217 1.49 -4.60 15.58
CA THR A 217 2.56 -5.40 16.18
C THR A 217 2.23 -5.90 17.59
N SER A 218 1.44 -5.15 18.35
CA SER A 218 0.94 -5.54 19.68
C SER A 218 -0.33 -6.40 19.66
N GLY A 219 -0.92 -6.64 18.48
CA GLY A 219 -2.15 -7.43 18.33
C GLY A 219 -3.46 -6.66 18.60
N GLY A 220 -3.40 -5.33 18.72
CA GLY A 220 -4.56 -4.45 18.86
C GLY A 220 -5.27 -4.10 17.54
N ASP A 221 -6.15 -3.09 17.61
CA ASP A 221 -6.91 -2.59 16.46
C ASP A 221 -6.08 -1.65 15.58
N ALA A 222 -5.61 -2.18 14.45
CA ALA A 222 -4.86 -1.41 13.46
C ALA A 222 -5.75 -0.58 12.51
N ILE A 223 -7.07 -0.82 12.47
CA ILE A 223 -7.98 -0.13 11.56
C ILE A 223 -8.59 1.10 12.21
N GLY A 224 -8.91 1.02 13.50
CA GLY A 224 -9.52 2.10 14.29
C GLY A 224 -8.89 3.47 14.05
N PRO A 225 -7.58 3.65 14.32
CA PRO A 225 -6.90 4.94 14.16
C PRO A 225 -7.03 5.53 12.75
N LEU A 226 -6.79 4.73 11.72
CA LEU A 226 -6.89 5.17 10.33
C LEU A 226 -8.33 5.50 9.92
N SER A 227 -9.29 4.69 10.36
CA SER A 227 -10.71 4.89 10.03
C SER A 227 -11.30 6.15 10.66
N ALA A 228 -10.74 6.60 11.79
CA ALA A 228 -11.17 7.80 12.50
C ALA A 228 -10.82 9.09 11.73
N VAL A 229 -9.63 9.16 11.13
CA VAL A 229 -9.17 10.34 10.36
C VAL A 229 -9.92 10.50 9.04
N ARG A 230 -10.66 9.48 8.58
CA ARG A 230 -11.29 9.48 7.26
C ARG A 230 -12.24 10.65 7.03
N ASP A 231 -13.01 11.06 8.03
CA ASP A 231 -13.99 12.14 7.85
C ASP A 231 -13.31 13.50 7.59
N GLU A 232 -12.12 13.72 8.18
CA GLU A 232 -11.32 14.93 7.97
C GLU A 232 -10.82 15.06 6.51
N LEU A 233 -10.59 13.93 5.83
CA LEU A 233 -10.11 13.94 4.44
C LEU A 233 -11.17 14.36 3.42
N GLY A 234 -12.47 14.27 3.75
CA GLY A 234 -13.55 14.59 2.81
C GLY A 234 -13.45 13.78 1.50
N ASP A 235 -13.44 14.46 0.35
CA ASP A 235 -13.36 13.81 -0.97
C ASP A 235 -11.93 13.60 -1.51
N ARG A 236 -10.91 14.06 -0.78
CA ARG A 236 -9.50 14.04 -1.22
C ARG A 236 -8.98 12.65 -1.63
N PRO A 237 -9.36 11.52 -1.00
CA PRO A 237 -8.91 10.20 -1.44
C PRO A 237 -9.25 9.87 -2.91
N ARG A 238 -10.33 10.45 -3.46
CA ARG A 238 -10.73 10.24 -4.86
C ARG A 238 -9.66 10.67 -5.86
N ARG A 239 -8.84 11.68 -5.52
CA ARG A 239 -7.71 12.16 -6.36
C ARG A 239 -6.69 11.06 -6.64
N TYR A 240 -6.46 10.18 -5.67
CA TYR A 240 -5.41 9.16 -5.71
C TYR A 240 -5.93 7.74 -5.95
N ALA A 241 -7.24 7.55 -5.85
CA ALA A 241 -7.89 6.26 -6.02
C ALA A 241 -7.47 5.57 -7.33
N PHE A 242 -7.40 6.31 -8.45
CA PHE A 242 -7.05 5.74 -9.76
C PHE A 242 -5.57 5.32 -9.87
N GLY A 243 -4.65 6.15 -9.37
CA GLY A 243 -3.21 5.86 -9.40
C GLY A 243 -2.84 4.66 -8.54
N TYR A 244 -3.41 4.57 -7.34
CA TYR A 244 -3.23 3.43 -6.44
C TYR A 244 -3.90 2.15 -6.98
N SER A 245 -5.12 2.29 -7.52
CA SER A 245 -5.80 1.15 -8.13
C SER A 245 -5.12 0.69 -9.42
N ALA A 246 -4.30 1.47 -10.12
CA ALA A 246 -3.55 0.99 -11.29
C ALA A 246 -2.60 -0.19 -10.97
N GLY A 247 -1.92 -0.17 -9.82
CA GLY A 247 -1.05 -1.29 -9.39
C GLY A 247 -1.84 -2.53 -8.98
N VAL A 248 -2.96 -2.33 -8.26
CA VAL A 248 -3.91 -3.38 -7.92
C VAL A 248 -4.55 -3.97 -9.19
N LEU A 249 -5.02 -3.12 -10.10
CA LEU A 249 -5.59 -3.46 -11.41
C LEU A 249 -4.58 -4.22 -12.27
N THR A 250 -3.30 -3.85 -12.25
CA THR A 250 -2.25 -4.60 -12.97
C THR A 250 -2.13 -6.01 -12.40
N THR A 251 -2.09 -6.15 -11.08
CA THR A 251 -2.01 -7.46 -10.42
C THR A 251 -3.27 -8.30 -10.67
N VAL A 252 -4.44 -7.69 -10.56
CA VAL A 252 -5.75 -8.33 -10.81
C VAL A 252 -5.91 -8.70 -12.28
N THR A 253 -5.39 -7.90 -13.22
CA THR A 253 -5.39 -8.19 -14.66
C THR A 253 -4.48 -9.37 -14.96
N LEU A 254 -3.28 -9.43 -14.37
CA LEU A 254 -2.39 -10.59 -14.49
C LEU A 254 -3.05 -11.86 -13.93
N MET A 255 -3.71 -11.78 -12.78
CA MET A 255 -4.49 -12.89 -12.23
C MET A 255 -5.63 -13.30 -13.17
N GLY A 256 -6.35 -12.33 -13.73
CA GLY A 256 -7.42 -12.56 -14.71
C GLY A 256 -6.92 -13.24 -15.99
N LEU A 257 -5.74 -12.85 -16.49
CA LEU A 257 -5.09 -13.50 -17.64
C LEU A 257 -4.70 -14.95 -17.33
N VAL A 258 -4.09 -15.21 -16.18
CA VAL A 258 -3.74 -16.58 -15.75
C VAL A 258 -4.99 -17.44 -15.60
N ALA A 259 -6.03 -16.92 -14.95
CA ALA A 259 -7.32 -17.61 -14.79
C ALA A 259 -7.98 -17.89 -16.16
N SER A 260 -7.97 -16.92 -17.07
CA SER A 260 -8.51 -17.01 -18.42
C SER A 260 -7.80 -18.09 -19.25
N VAL A 261 -6.47 -18.17 -19.18
CA VAL A 261 -5.69 -19.24 -19.81
C VAL A 261 -6.04 -20.60 -19.22
N ALA A 262 -6.12 -20.72 -17.89
CA ALA A 262 -6.45 -21.99 -17.22
C ALA A 262 -7.87 -22.48 -17.60
N ILE A 263 -8.85 -21.57 -17.65
CA ILE A 263 -10.22 -21.86 -18.08
C ILE A 263 -10.24 -22.32 -19.54
N THR A 264 -9.54 -21.62 -20.43
CA THR A 264 -9.47 -21.97 -21.85
C THR A 264 -8.91 -23.37 -22.05
N VAL A 265 -7.81 -23.69 -21.34
CA VAL A 265 -7.16 -25.00 -21.41
C VAL A 265 -8.10 -26.10 -20.88
N ALA A 266 -8.72 -25.89 -19.71
CA ALA A 266 -9.66 -26.84 -19.13
C ALA A 266 -10.87 -27.11 -20.04
N SER A 267 -11.45 -26.05 -20.62
CA SER A 267 -12.56 -26.15 -21.57
C SER A 267 -12.18 -26.88 -22.86
N GLY A 268 -10.91 -26.82 -23.27
CA GLY A 268 -10.38 -27.56 -24.42
C GLY A 268 -10.24 -29.06 -24.19
N PHE A 269 -10.07 -29.51 -22.94
CA PHE A 269 -10.02 -30.94 -22.60
C PHE A 269 -11.40 -31.59 -22.42
N ILE A 270 -12.44 -30.78 -22.22
CA ILE A 270 -13.82 -31.25 -21.98
C ILE A 270 -14.60 -31.39 -23.30
N ARG A 271 -14.08 -30.87 -24.41
CA ARG A 271 -14.65 -30.99 -25.76
C ARG A 271 -13.94 -32.09 -26.55
#